data_AF-A0A1D6FNG5-F1
#
_entry.id   AF-A0A1D6FNG5-F1
#
_cell.length_a   1.000
_cell.length_b   1.000
_cell.length_c   1.000
_cell.angle_alpha   90.00
_cell.angle_beta   90.00
_cell.angle_gamma   90.00
#
_symmetry.space_group_name_H-M   'P 1'
#
loop_
_entity.id
_entity.type
_entity.pdbx_description
1 polymer ?
#
loop_
_entity_poly.entity_id
_entity_poly.type
_entity_poly.pdbx_seq_one_letter_code
_entity_poly.pdbx_strand_id
1 'polypeptide(L)' 'MAEECLLQAKDLSGLLLLYSSLGDAEGIEKLASLAKEHGKNNVAFLCLFMLGKVEDCIQLLVDRLIQKLQSL' A
#
# COMPACT_ATOMS: atom_id res chain seq x y z
N MET A 1 15.46 4.13 -13.24
CA MET A 1 14.65 4.48 -14.43
C MET A 1 13.17 4.20 -14.24
N ALA A 2 12.65 2.97 -14.40
CA ALA A 2 11.19 2.74 -14.29
C ALA A 2 10.62 3.06 -12.90
N GLU A 3 11.27 2.55 -11.84
CA GLU A 3 10.89 2.80 -10.45
C GLU A 3 10.87 4.30 -10.11
N GLU A 4 11.95 5.02 -10.43
CA GLU A 4 12.06 6.47 -10.19
C GLU A 4 10.96 7.25 -10.92
N CYS A 5 10.66 6.92 -12.19
CA CYS A 5 9.56 7.56 -12.91
C CYS A 5 8.21 7.35 -12.21
N LEU A 6 7.94 6.13 -11.76
CA LEU A 6 6.70 5.79 -11.06
C LEU A 6 6.63 6.47 -9.68
N LEU A 7 7.75 6.57 -8.96
CA LEU A 7 7.85 7.31 -7.70
C LEU A 7 7.54 8.80 -7.90
N GLN A 8 8.15 9.44 -8.90
CA GLN A 8 7.90 10.85 -9.22
C GLN A 8 6.45 11.09 -9.66
N ALA A 9 5.88 10.17 -10.42
CA ALA A 9 4.47 10.22 -10.85
C ALA A 9 3.48 9.87 -9.71
N LYS A 10 3.96 9.35 -8.57
CA LYS A 10 3.15 8.77 -7.48
C LYS A 10 2.20 7.68 -7.99
N ASP A 11 2.62 6.93 -9.00
CA ASP A 11 1.87 5.80 -9.52
C ASP A 11 2.07 4.56 -8.64
N LEU A 12 1.32 4.54 -7.53
CA LEU A 12 1.41 3.48 -6.54
C LEU A 12 0.98 2.11 -7.07
N SER A 13 0.09 2.08 -8.06
CA SER A 13 -0.34 0.83 -8.70
C SER A 13 0.75 0.28 -9.63
N GLY A 14 1.44 1.15 -10.37
CA GLY A 14 2.60 0.77 -11.17
C GLY A 14 3.75 0.30 -10.31
N LEU A 15 4.04 0.98 -9.19
CA LEU A 15 5.05 0.54 -8.21
C LEU A 15 4.71 -0.82 -7.61
N LEU A 16 3.43 -1.06 -7.26
CA LEU A 16 2.98 -2.34 -6.76
C LEU A 16 3.23 -3.46 -7.78
N LEU A 17 2.86 -3.24 -9.04
CA LEU A 17 3.12 -4.21 -10.12
C LEU A 17 4.62 -4.47 -10.28
N LEU A 18 5.43 -3.42 -10.26
CA LEU A 18 6.89 -3.52 -10.40
C LEU A 18 7.51 -4.33 -9.27
N TYR A 19 7.29 -3.93 -8.00
CA TYR A 19 7.90 -4.61 -6.85
C TYR A 19 7.37 -6.04 -6.68
N SER A 20 6.07 -6.28 -6.92
CA SER A 20 5.51 -7.64 -6.86
C SER A 20 6.09 -8.56 -7.92
N SER A 21 6.30 -8.06 -9.14
CA SER A 21 6.90 -8.84 -10.24
C SER A 21 8.37 -9.14 -9.99
N LEU A 22 9.07 -8.26 -9.29
CA LEU A 22 10.46 -8.44 -8.88
C LEU A 22 10.63 -9.29 -7.62
N GLY A 23 9.55 -9.56 -6.88
CA GLY A 23 9.62 -10.20 -5.56
C GLY A 23 10.31 -9.32 -4.50
N ASP A 24 10.30 -8.01 -4.68
CA ASP A 24 10.96 -7.05 -3.78
C ASP A 24 10.10 -6.78 -2.53
N ALA A 25 10.34 -7.55 -1.47
CA ALA A 25 9.61 -7.41 -0.22
C ALA A 25 9.84 -6.06 0.47
N GLU A 26 11.04 -5.48 0.38
CA GLU A 26 11.35 -4.19 1.00
C GLU A 26 10.65 -3.04 0.26
N GLY A 27 10.65 -3.09 -1.08
CA GLY A 27 9.88 -2.17 -1.92
C GLY A 27 8.38 -2.23 -1.63
N ILE A 28 7.81 -3.44 -1.48
CA ILE A 28 6.41 -3.63 -1.09
C ILE A 28 6.10 -3.06 0.30
N GLU A 29 7.01 -3.23 1.28
CA GLU A 29 6.83 -2.68 2.63
C GLU A 29 6.84 -1.16 2.65
N LYS A 30 7.78 -0.53 1.95
CA LYS A 30 7.83 0.93 1.78
C LYS A 30 6.58 1.45 1.07
N LEU A 31 6.13 0.74 0.03
CA LEU A 31 4.94 1.10 -0.73
C LEU A 31 3.66 0.99 0.12
N ALA A 32 3.56 0.01 1.02
CA ALA A 32 2.43 -0.12 1.95
C ALA A 32 2.27 1.14 2.81
N SER A 33 3.39 1.65 3.33
CA SER A 33 3.42 2.86 4.16
C SER A 33 3.01 4.10 3.36
N LEU A 34 3.61 4.28 2.18
CA LEU A 34 3.29 5.40 1.28
C LEU A 34 1.82 5.38 0.82
N ALA A 35 1.28 4.20 0.51
CA ALA A 35 -0.11 4.05 0.10
C ALA A 35 -1.08 4.36 1.24
N LYS A 36 -0.75 4.00 2.49
CA LYS A 36 -1.54 4.37 3.68
C LYS A 36 -1.55 5.88 3.87
N GLU A 37 -0.39 6.54 3.76
CA GLU A 37 -0.26 8.01 3.86
C GLU A 37 -1.08 8.75 2.79
N HIS A 38 -1.13 8.22 1.56
CA HIS A 38 -1.91 8.79 0.45
C HIS A 38 -3.39 8.36 0.43
N GLY A 39 -3.87 7.66 1.46
CA GLY A 39 -5.25 7.20 1.56
C GLY A 39 -5.64 6.12 0.53
N LYS A 40 -4.66 5.52 -0.15
CA LYS A 40 -4.84 4.44 -1.13
C LYS A 40 -4.88 3.09 -0.41
N ASN A 41 -5.91 2.91 0.41
CA ASN A 41 -6.06 1.74 1.28
C ASN A 41 -6.06 0.40 0.55
N ASN A 42 -6.55 0.34 -0.69
CA ASN A 42 -6.53 -0.87 -1.52
C ASN A 42 -5.09 -1.31 -1.86
N VAL A 43 -4.23 -0.35 -2.22
CA VAL A 43 -2.81 -0.63 -2.51
C VAL A 43 -2.09 -1.02 -1.24
N ALA A 44 -2.30 -0.27 -0.14
CA ALA A 44 -1.72 -0.60 1.16
C ALA A 44 -2.12 -2.01 1.63
N PHE A 45 -3.40 -2.37 1.51
CA PHE A 45 -3.89 -3.70 1.86
C PHE A 45 -3.21 -4.81 1.04
N LEU A 46 -3.10 -4.63 -0.28
CA LEU A 46 -2.50 -5.66 -1.13
C LEU A 46 -1.00 -5.84 -0.83
N CYS A 47 -0.27 -4.75 -0.57
CA CYS A 47 1.12 -4.84 -0.13
C CYS A 47 1.26 -5.63 1.18
N LEU A 48 0.47 -5.30 2.21
CA LEU A 48 0.49 -6.00 3.50
C LEU A 48 0.09 -7.47 3.35
N PHE A 49 -0.91 -7.76 2.51
CA PHE A 49 -1.36 -9.12 2.23
C PHE A 49 -0.27 -9.96 1.56
N MET A 50 0.42 -9.40 0.57
CA MET A 50 1.55 -10.07 -0.09
C MET A 50 2.73 -10.35 0.87
N LEU A 51 2.94 -9.49 1.86
CA LEU A 51 3.95 -9.68 2.91
C LEU A 51 3.50 -10.65 4.01
N GLY A 52 2.26 -11.16 3.96
CA GLY A 52 1.71 -12.05 4.99
C GLY A 52 1.37 -11.33 6.31
N LYS A 53 1.32 -9.99 6.34
CA LYS A 53 1.00 -9.18 7.52
C LYS A 53 -0.50 -9.05 7.71
N VAL A 54 -1.16 -10.16 8.06
CA VAL A 54 -2.63 -10.26 8.13
C VAL A 54 -3.22 -9.35 9.20
N GLU A 55 -2.56 -9.22 10.34
CA GLU A 55 -2.99 -8.35 11.45
C GLU A 55 -3.02 -6.88 11.01
N ASP A 56 -2.01 -6.44 10.26
CA ASP A 56 -1.95 -5.09 9.71
C ASP A 56 -3.03 -4.84 8.65
N CYS A 57 -3.35 -5.86 7.83
CA CYS A 57 -4.48 -5.79 6.89
C CYS A 57 -5.80 -5.56 7.61
N ILE A 58 -6.05 -6.29 8.70
CA ILE A 58 -7.27 -6.14 9.52
C ILE A 58 -7.28 -4.74 10.15
N GLN A 59 -6.18 -4.32 10.75
CA GLN A 59 -6.08 -3.00 11.38
C GLN A 59 -6.36 -1.87 10.37
N LEU A 60 -5.82 -1.95 9.16
CA LEU A 60 -6.08 -0.97 8.09
C LEU A 60 -7.57 -0.86 7.75
N LEU A 61 -8.29 -1.99 7.71
CA LEU A 61 -9.72 -2.01 7.43
C LEU A 61 -10.54 -1.44 8.60
N VAL A 62 -10.17 -1.77 9.84
CA VAL A 62 -10.79 -1.24 11.05
C VAL A 62 -10.60 0.28 11.15
N ASP A 63 -9.36 0.77 10.97
CA ASP A 63 -9.03 2.19 10.96
C ASP A 63 -9.92 2.96 9.97
N ARG A 64 -10.06 2.43 8.74
CA ARG A 64 -10.89 3.04 7.70
C ARG A 64 -12.37 3.09 8.10
N LEU A 65 -12.90 2.03 8.72
CA LEU A 65 -14.30 2.00 9.17
C LEU A 65 -14.54 3.03 10.28
N ILE A 66 -13.62 3.13 11.25
CA ILE A 66 -13.71 4.11 12.34
C ILE A 66 -13.66 5.55 11.79
N GLN A 67 -12.71 5.85 10.90
CA GLN A 67 -12.62 7.16 10.26
C GLN A 67 -13.91 7.53 9.51
N LYS A 68 -14.52 6.57 8.81
CA LYS A 68 -15.77 6.80 8.10
C LYS A 68 -16.94 7.12 9.05
N LEU A 69 -17.00 6.47 10.22
CA LEU A 69 -18.00 6.78 11.25
C LEU A 69 -17.81 8.17 11.86
N GLN A 70 -16.57 8.62 12.03
CA GLN A 70 -16.27 9.97 12.55
C GLN A 70 -16.56 11.09 11.55
N SER A 71 -16.67 10.77 10.25
CA SER A 71 -16.99 11.73 9.17
C SER A 71 -18.48 11.90 8.90
N LEU A 72 -19.34 11.14 9.60
CA LEU A 72 -20.80 11.21 9.56
C LEU A 72 -21.32 12.03 10.75
#